data_AF-A0A2M7D2B9-F1
#
_entry.id   AF-A0A2M7D2B9-F1
#
_cell.length_a   1.000
_cell.length_b   1.000
_cell.length_c   1.000
_cell.angle_alpha   90.00
_cell.angle_beta   90.00
_cell.angle_gamma   90.00
#
_symmetry.space_group_name_H-M   'P 1'
#
loop_
_entity.id
_entity.type
_entity.pdbx_description
1 polymer ?
#
loop_
_entity_poly.entity_id
_entity_poly.type
_entity_poly.pdbx_seq_one_letter_code
_entity_poly.pdbx_strand_id
1 'polypeptide(L)'
;MKTCIIVLGMHRSGTSALTGVLEKLGLELGSELLPPTPENEKGYFENVKIMDLNDRILLDNNSLWSDTEYELTINENLFDSYVKQAKDILEEEFQYSKLFAIKDPRLCIIFPVWEEALKQLNIQIKIILPHRNPFEVAKSLKTRNGFSVEKSLLLWSKHFYHAEYFSRGYERLFVDFDTLVNDLDTQVKSIKAFVGLDKASLDDIGDFIESGLKHKNISYENIKDSIPAFVREIVLLMKEHTLNETSYKVFDRLREELLASINIFHSQDVLSDVVLYKELSLEKTRLEQENQLLKKISDVALLDAEYYLEKYVDIKNAGLDPLKHFVENGKGEGRNPNADCEYHSIDVRGVVSNSEMIYAQNKELQKREQELNQKVIVIQDLEIQKEQQTTQLQNKAEQIVNLQTEHETRVQEIQE
;
A
#
# COMPACT_ATOMS: atom_id res chain seq x y z
N MET A 1 -27.58 17.19 -15.93
CA MET A 1 -26.17 17.52 -15.69
C MET A 1 -25.61 16.47 -14.74
N LYS A 2 -24.43 15.91 -14.99
CA LYS A 2 -23.78 14.99 -14.05
C LYS A 2 -23.10 15.79 -12.94
N THR A 3 -22.98 15.20 -11.76
CA THR A 3 -22.26 15.79 -10.63
C THR A 3 -21.22 14.80 -10.10
N CYS A 4 -19.99 15.28 -9.93
CA CYS A 4 -18.91 14.57 -9.28
C CYS A 4 -18.69 15.18 -7.88
N ILE A 5 -18.74 14.34 -6.86
CA ILE A 5 -18.31 14.69 -5.51
C ILE A 5 -16.85 14.26 -5.33
N ILE A 6 -15.98 15.21 -5.06
CA ILE A 6 -14.56 14.92 -4.82
C ILE A 6 -14.30 14.99 -3.32
N VAL A 7 -13.81 13.88 -2.76
CA VAL A 7 -13.38 13.84 -1.36
C VAL A 7 -11.90 14.21 -1.30
N LEU A 8 -11.58 15.40 -0.80
CA LEU A 8 -10.23 15.93 -0.72
C LEU A 8 -9.73 15.94 0.73
N GLY A 9 -8.83 15.03 1.07
CA GLY A 9 -8.20 15.01 2.38
C GLY A 9 -6.97 14.11 2.45
N MET A 10 -6.09 14.40 3.40
CA MET A 10 -4.90 13.58 3.66
C MET A 10 -5.28 12.15 4.07
N HIS A 11 -4.40 11.18 3.78
CA HIS A 11 -4.49 9.84 4.35
C HIS A 11 -4.72 9.90 5.87
N ARG A 12 -5.58 9.01 6.39
CA ARG A 12 -5.90 8.90 7.83
C ARG A 12 -6.66 10.08 8.43
N SER A 13 -7.07 11.07 7.63
CA SER A 13 -7.98 12.16 8.05
C SER A 13 -9.47 11.79 7.99
N GLY A 14 -9.81 10.51 7.90
CA GLY A 14 -11.20 10.05 7.81
C GLY A 14 -11.77 9.95 6.39
N THR A 15 -10.94 10.12 5.34
CA THR A 15 -11.38 10.04 3.94
C THR A 15 -12.09 8.72 3.60
N SER A 16 -11.55 7.57 4.02
CA SER A 16 -12.17 6.26 3.76
C SER A 16 -13.49 6.08 4.52
N ALA A 17 -13.57 6.53 5.78
CA ALA A 17 -14.80 6.47 6.56
C ALA A 17 -15.90 7.31 5.91
N LEU A 18 -15.59 8.57 5.56
CA LEU A 18 -16.52 9.43 4.84
C LEU A 18 -16.94 8.83 3.49
N THR A 19 -15.99 8.29 2.72
CA THR A 19 -16.31 7.72 1.39
C THR A 19 -17.20 6.48 1.51
N GLY A 20 -17.00 5.65 2.54
CA GLY A 20 -17.90 4.54 2.83
C GLY A 20 -19.30 5.01 3.23
N VAL A 21 -19.44 6.11 3.98
CA VAL A 21 -20.76 6.72 4.22
C VAL A 21 -21.41 7.18 2.90
N LEU A 22 -20.65 7.82 2.01
CA LEU A 22 -21.15 8.23 0.69
C LEU A 22 -21.61 7.02 -0.15
N GLU A 23 -20.85 5.92 -0.15
CA GLU A 23 -21.24 4.68 -0.81
C GLU A 23 -22.58 4.15 -0.25
N LYS A 24 -22.73 4.10 1.09
CA LYS A 24 -23.99 3.68 1.74
C LYS A 24 -25.16 4.59 1.39
N LEU A 25 -24.94 5.90 1.27
CA LEU A 25 -25.94 6.85 0.80
C LEU A 25 -26.30 6.66 -0.69
N GLY A 26 -25.54 5.82 -1.41
CA GLY A 26 -25.85 5.37 -2.75
C GLY A 26 -25.09 6.07 -3.85
N LEU A 27 -23.91 6.65 -3.55
CA LEU A 27 -23.01 7.20 -4.54
C LEU A 27 -22.22 6.07 -5.20
N GLU A 28 -22.07 6.17 -6.52
CA GLU A 28 -21.21 5.27 -7.27
C GLU A 28 -19.75 5.71 -7.15
N LEU A 29 -18.85 4.74 -6.92
CA LEU A 29 -17.41 4.96 -6.75
C LEU A 29 -16.56 4.35 -7.89
N GLY A 30 -17.25 3.77 -8.89
CA GLY A 30 -16.66 3.06 -10.01
C GLY A 30 -16.63 1.55 -9.79
N SER A 31 -15.98 0.85 -10.71
CA SER A 31 -16.04 -0.61 -10.85
C SER A 31 -15.03 -1.35 -9.97
N GLU A 32 -13.83 -0.80 -9.81
CA GLU A 32 -12.73 -1.43 -9.08
C GLU A 32 -12.22 -0.51 -7.96
N LEU A 33 -12.47 -0.92 -6.72
CA LEU A 33 -12.00 -0.21 -5.52
C LEU A 33 -10.82 -0.93 -4.89
N LEU A 34 -9.87 -0.15 -4.35
CA LEU A 34 -8.69 -0.69 -3.68
C LEU A 34 -9.11 -1.60 -2.50
N PRO A 35 -8.65 -2.88 -2.47
CA PRO A 35 -9.14 -3.86 -1.53
C PRO A 35 -8.73 -3.53 -0.07
N PRO A 36 -9.48 -4.06 0.91
CA PRO A 36 -9.13 -3.93 2.32
C PRO A 36 -7.79 -4.58 2.65
N THR A 37 -7.12 -4.04 3.66
CA THR A 37 -5.88 -4.60 4.23
C THR A 37 -6.00 -4.64 5.76
N PRO A 38 -5.09 -5.32 6.49
CA PRO A 38 -5.09 -5.26 7.96
C PRO A 38 -4.97 -3.84 8.54
N GLU A 39 -4.46 -2.87 7.77
CA GLU A 39 -4.33 -1.47 8.17
C GLU A 39 -5.63 -0.67 7.96
N ASN A 40 -6.54 -1.21 7.15
CA ASN A 40 -7.83 -0.66 6.82
C ASN A 40 -8.81 -1.75 6.36
N GLU A 41 -9.36 -2.49 7.33
CA GLU A 41 -10.18 -3.69 7.10
C GLU A 41 -11.48 -3.42 6.34
N LYS A 42 -11.95 -2.16 6.33
CA LYS A 42 -13.18 -1.74 5.64
C LYS A 42 -12.99 -1.38 4.17
N GLY A 43 -11.77 -1.43 3.68
CA GLY A 43 -11.44 -0.99 2.33
C GLY A 43 -11.12 0.49 2.28
N TYR A 44 -10.42 0.88 1.24
CA TYR A 44 -10.00 2.25 1.11
C TYR A 44 -10.99 3.10 0.32
N PHE A 45 -11.83 2.53 -0.54
CA PHE A 45 -12.76 3.29 -1.39
C PHE A 45 -12.05 4.26 -2.34
N GLU A 46 -10.78 3.99 -2.67
CA GLU A 46 -10.13 4.62 -3.82
C GLU A 46 -10.42 3.80 -5.07
N ASN A 47 -10.79 4.46 -6.16
CA ASN A 47 -10.90 3.80 -7.46
C ASN A 47 -9.49 3.51 -7.99
N VAL A 48 -9.23 2.26 -8.37
CA VAL A 48 -7.88 1.80 -8.75
C VAL A 48 -7.34 2.56 -9.96
N LYS A 49 -8.16 2.80 -10.98
CA LYS A 49 -7.73 3.53 -12.19
C LYS A 49 -7.37 4.98 -11.89
N ILE A 50 -8.14 5.62 -11.01
CA ILE A 50 -7.86 6.98 -10.53
C ILE A 50 -6.55 6.99 -9.75
N MET A 51 -6.37 6.08 -8.80
CA MET A 51 -5.13 5.95 -8.01
C MET A 51 -3.91 5.73 -8.90
N ASP A 52 -4.00 4.82 -9.87
CA ASP A 52 -2.89 4.49 -10.78
C ASP A 52 -2.47 5.69 -11.64
N LEU A 53 -3.44 6.45 -12.18
CA LEU A 53 -3.14 7.69 -12.90
C LEU A 53 -2.49 8.72 -11.97
N ASN A 54 -2.99 8.84 -10.74
CA ASN A 54 -2.47 9.79 -9.76
C ASN A 54 -1.03 9.47 -9.37
N ASP A 55 -0.70 8.21 -9.12
CA ASP A 55 0.68 7.77 -8.85
C ASP A 55 1.59 8.00 -10.05
N ARG A 56 1.10 7.74 -11.28
CA ARG A 56 1.87 8.03 -12.51
C ARG A 56 2.17 9.52 -12.66
N ILE A 57 1.17 10.38 -12.50
CA ILE A 57 1.36 11.85 -12.57
C ILE A 57 2.42 12.28 -11.56
N LEU A 58 2.39 11.78 -10.33
CA LEU A 58 3.41 12.13 -9.33
C LEU A 58 4.81 11.65 -9.75
N LEU A 59 4.94 10.40 -10.20
CA LEU A 59 6.23 9.81 -10.57
C LEU A 59 6.86 10.47 -11.80
N ASP A 60 6.07 10.78 -12.82
CA ASP A 60 6.51 11.50 -14.02
C ASP A 60 7.03 12.91 -13.68
N ASN A 61 6.54 13.48 -12.57
CA ASN A 61 6.94 14.79 -12.04
C ASN A 61 7.89 14.67 -10.84
N ASN A 62 8.61 13.55 -10.71
CA ASN A 62 9.63 13.28 -9.67
C ASN A 62 9.14 13.50 -8.24
N SER A 63 7.88 13.18 -7.97
CA SER A 63 7.26 13.32 -6.65
C SER A 63 6.56 12.03 -6.22
N LEU A 64 6.15 12.01 -4.96
CA LEU A 64 5.40 10.93 -4.33
C LEU A 64 4.34 11.57 -3.43
N TRP A 65 3.29 10.81 -3.08
CA TRP A 65 2.29 11.28 -2.10
C TRP A 65 2.95 11.62 -0.75
N SER A 66 4.08 10.98 -0.43
CA SER A 66 4.83 11.15 0.81
C SER A 66 5.97 12.18 0.71
N ASP A 67 6.04 12.92 -0.39
CA ASP A 67 6.98 14.02 -0.59
C ASP A 67 6.53 15.29 0.15
N THR A 68 7.46 15.87 0.92
CA THR A 68 7.24 17.07 1.74
C THR A 68 7.50 18.37 0.98
N GLU A 69 8.01 18.33 -0.25
CA GLU A 69 8.01 19.50 -1.12
C GLU A 69 6.58 20.01 -1.32
N TYR A 70 6.36 21.31 -1.13
CA TYR A 70 5.00 21.85 -1.15
C TYR A 70 4.41 21.90 -2.56
N GLU A 71 5.17 22.44 -3.51
CA GLU A 71 4.74 22.63 -4.89
C GLU A 71 4.97 21.37 -5.70
N LEU A 72 3.99 21.05 -6.56
CA LEU A 72 4.15 20.07 -7.62
C LEU A 72 4.04 20.82 -8.94
N THR A 73 5.17 20.98 -9.63
CA THR A 73 5.17 21.51 -11.00
C THR A 73 4.85 20.37 -11.94
N ILE A 74 3.62 20.33 -12.45
CA ILE A 74 3.22 19.37 -13.48
C ILE A 74 3.86 19.78 -14.80
N ASN A 75 4.54 18.85 -15.46
CA ASN A 75 5.12 19.05 -16.78
C ASN A 75 4.04 19.45 -17.79
N GLU A 76 4.11 20.70 -18.27
CA GLU A 76 3.14 21.29 -19.18
C GLU A 76 2.96 20.46 -20.46
N ASN A 77 4.03 19.81 -20.95
CA ASN A 77 3.97 18.97 -22.15
C ASN A 77 3.16 17.68 -21.95
N LEU A 78 2.96 17.26 -20.69
CA LEU A 78 2.22 16.06 -20.33
C LEU A 78 0.81 16.38 -19.80
N PHE A 79 0.53 17.63 -19.45
CA PHE A 79 -0.73 18.03 -18.83
C PHE A 79 -1.96 17.61 -19.65
N ASP A 80 -1.99 17.93 -20.94
CA ASP A 80 -3.10 17.55 -21.83
C ASP A 80 -3.26 16.03 -21.96
N SER A 81 -2.15 15.29 -21.90
CA SER A 81 -2.16 13.82 -21.90
C SER A 81 -2.78 13.26 -20.62
N TYR A 82 -2.47 13.85 -19.46
CA TYR A 82 -3.09 13.46 -18.19
C TYR A 82 -4.57 13.81 -18.14
N VAL A 83 -4.96 14.99 -18.62
CA VAL A 83 -6.36 15.39 -18.72
C VAL A 83 -7.14 14.43 -19.62
N LYS A 84 -6.56 14.04 -20.77
CA LYS A 84 -7.18 13.03 -21.64
C LYS A 84 -7.37 11.69 -20.91
N GLN A 85 -6.33 11.17 -20.25
CA GLN A 85 -6.42 9.91 -19.51
C GLN A 85 -7.46 10.00 -18.37
N ALA A 86 -7.52 11.12 -17.64
CA ALA A 86 -8.52 11.33 -16.60
C ALA A 86 -9.94 11.33 -17.18
N LYS A 87 -10.15 11.93 -18.35
CA LYS A 87 -11.45 11.87 -19.06
C LYS A 87 -11.82 10.46 -19.47
N ASP A 88 -10.88 9.72 -20.06
CA ASP A 88 -11.09 8.33 -20.47
C ASP A 88 -11.53 7.47 -19.26
N ILE A 89 -10.87 7.64 -18.10
CA ILE A 89 -11.26 6.97 -16.84
C ILE A 89 -12.66 7.41 -16.39
N LEU A 90 -12.96 8.71 -16.40
CA LEU A 90 -14.26 9.22 -15.95
C LEU A 90 -15.42 8.72 -16.83
N GLU A 91 -15.20 8.64 -18.14
CA GLU A 91 -16.18 8.10 -19.07
C GLU A 91 -16.35 6.60 -18.87
N GLU A 92 -15.26 5.84 -18.74
CA GLU A 92 -15.32 4.40 -18.53
C GLU A 92 -16.04 4.03 -17.22
N GLU A 93 -15.65 4.66 -16.12
CA GLU A 93 -16.13 4.33 -14.78
C GLU A 93 -17.51 4.91 -14.46
N PHE A 94 -17.88 6.06 -15.05
CA PHE A 94 -19.05 6.84 -14.64
C PHE A 94 -19.94 7.31 -15.80
N GLN A 95 -19.85 6.71 -16.99
CA GLN A 95 -20.70 7.08 -18.14
C GLN A 95 -22.21 7.03 -17.84
N TYR A 96 -22.67 6.10 -17.00
CA TYR A 96 -24.09 5.94 -16.67
C TYR A 96 -24.51 6.61 -15.35
N SER A 97 -23.54 7.06 -14.56
CA SER A 97 -23.77 7.68 -13.25
C SER A 97 -24.16 9.15 -13.40
N LYS A 98 -25.29 9.55 -12.83
CA LYS A 98 -25.68 10.97 -12.75
C LYS A 98 -25.01 11.69 -11.58
N LEU A 99 -24.72 10.96 -10.51
CA LEU A 99 -24.08 11.44 -9.30
C LEU A 99 -23.11 10.36 -8.83
N PHE A 100 -21.84 10.71 -8.73
CA PHE A 100 -20.77 9.78 -8.35
C PHE A 100 -19.74 10.51 -7.49
N ALA A 101 -18.86 9.75 -6.84
CA ALA A 101 -17.75 10.30 -6.09
C ALA A 101 -16.41 9.71 -6.50
N ILE A 102 -15.37 10.54 -6.44
CA ILE A 102 -13.99 10.11 -6.57
C ILE A 102 -13.23 10.49 -5.30
N LYS A 103 -12.36 9.59 -4.86
CA LYS A 103 -11.49 9.82 -3.71
C LYS A 103 -10.13 9.19 -3.95
N ASP A 104 -9.10 9.99 -3.78
CA ASP A 104 -7.73 9.58 -3.53
C ASP A 104 -7.03 10.75 -2.84
N PRO A 105 -6.28 10.55 -1.73
CA PRO A 105 -5.60 11.66 -1.05
C PRO A 105 -4.68 12.50 -1.94
N ARG A 106 -4.11 11.91 -2.99
CA ARG A 106 -3.28 12.61 -3.97
C ARG A 106 -4.06 13.64 -4.77
N LEU A 107 -5.38 13.47 -4.94
CA LEU A 107 -6.24 14.46 -5.59
C LEU A 107 -6.09 15.85 -4.97
N CYS A 108 -5.73 15.95 -3.68
CA CYS A 108 -5.40 17.24 -3.09
C CYS A 108 -4.28 17.96 -3.86
N ILE A 109 -3.24 17.23 -4.30
CA ILE A 109 -2.05 17.77 -4.94
C ILE A 109 -2.25 17.96 -6.45
N ILE A 110 -2.90 17.00 -7.11
CA ILE A 110 -3.06 16.95 -8.57
C ILE A 110 -4.45 17.39 -9.04
N PHE A 111 -5.21 18.06 -8.18
CA PHE A 111 -6.56 18.56 -8.46
C PHE A 111 -6.70 19.24 -9.83
N PRO A 112 -5.76 20.10 -10.28
CA PRO A 112 -5.93 20.83 -11.55
C PRO A 112 -6.14 19.93 -12.78
N VAL A 113 -5.53 18.73 -12.82
CA VAL A 113 -5.72 17.77 -13.92
C VAL A 113 -7.16 17.25 -13.94
N TRP A 114 -7.67 16.86 -12.78
CA TRP A 114 -9.03 16.32 -12.64
C TRP A 114 -10.10 17.39 -12.79
N GLU A 115 -9.82 18.60 -12.31
CA GLU A 115 -10.68 19.76 -12.49
C GLU A 115 -10.89 20.05 -13.98
N GLU A 116 -9.81 20.11 -14.76
CA GLU A 116 -9.88 20.37 -16.19
C GLU A 116 -10.62 19.24 -16.93
N ALA A 117 -10.35 17.98 -16.58
CA ALA A 117 -11.05 16.82 -17.14
C ALA A 117 -12.58 16.90 -16.89
N LEU A 118 -13.00 17.17 -15.65
CA LEU A 118 -14.41 17.29 -15.28
C LEU A 118 -15.10 18.47 -15.96
N LYS A 119 -14.40 19.62 -16.08
CA LYS A 119 -14.89 20.80 -16.82
C LYS A 119 -15.12 20.49 -18.30
N GLN A 120 -14.15 19.86 -18.96
CA GLN A 120 -14.28 19.48 -20.38
C GLN A 120 -15.43 18.49 -20.64
N LEU A 121 -15.76 17.65 -19.65
CA LEU A 121 -16.90 16.74 -19.70
C LEU A 121 -18.23 17.38 -19.26
N ASN A 122 -18.24 18.68 -18.95
CA ASN A 122 -19.40 19.41 -18.42
C ASN A 122 -20.02 18.76 -17.17
N ILE A 123 -19.17 18.23 -16.29
CA ILE A 123 -19.57 17.62 -15.02
C ILE A 123 -19.48 18.67 -13.92
N GLN A 124 -20.56 18.84 -13.15
CA GLN A 124 -20.58 19.74 -11.99
C GLN A 124 -19.69 19.17 -10.88
N ILE A 125 -18.88 20.02 -10.26
CA ILE A 125 -17.99 19.63 -9.17
C ILE A 125 -18.57 20.09 -7.83
N LYS A 126 -18.63 19.18 -6.86
CA LYS A 126 -18.84 19.46 -5.43
C LYS A 126 -17.69 18.86 -4.62
N ILE A 127 -17.29 19.50 -3.53
CA ILE A 127 -16.13 19.07 -2.74
C ILE A 127 -16.54 18.74 -1.30
N ILE A 128 -16.05 17.62 -0.78
CA ILE A 128 -16.13 17.34 0.66
C ILE A 128 -14.71 17.23 1.23
N LEU A 129 -14.43 18.00 2.28
CA LEU A 129 -13.14 18.09 2.95
C LEU A 129 -13.22 17.45 4.34
N PRO A 130 -12.91 16.15 4.47
CA PRO A 130 -12.79 15.53 5.77
C PRO A 130 -11.55 16.08 6.48
N HIS A 131 -11.70 16.42 7.76
CA HIS A 131 -10.59 16.81 8.61
C HIS A 131 -10.57 16.03 9.92
N ARG A 132 -9.37 15.94 10.48
CA ARG A 132 -9.07 15.28 11.73
C ARG A 132 -7.88 15.96 12.37
N ASN A 133 -7.78 15.88 13.69
CA ASN A 133 -6.61 16.32 14.43
C ASN A 133 -5.30 15.82 13.77
N PRO A 134 -4.42 16.72 13.30
CA PRO A 134 -3.18 16.35 12.60
C PRO A 134 -2.22 15.52 13.45
N PHE A 135 -2.27 15.63 14.78
CA PHE A 135 -1.43 14.82 15.67
C PHE A 135 -1.90 13.37 15.72
N GLU A 136 -3.21 13.12 15.58
CA GLU A 136 -3.74 11.76 15.46
C GLU A 136 -3.38 11.15 14.11
N VAL A 137 -3.47 11.95 13.05
CA VAL A 137 -3.00 11.57 11.71
C VAL A 137 -1.52 11.19 11.77
N ALA A 138 -0.69 12.02 12.42
CA ALA A 138 0.74 11.75 12.59
C ALA A 138 1.03 10.47 13.37
N LYS A 139 0.30 10.20 14.46
CA LYS A 139 0.41 8.94 15.21
C LYS A 139 0.01 7.72 14.37
N SER A 140 -1.04 7.86 13.56
CA SER A 140 -1.46 6.81 12.64
C SER A 140 -0.40 6.56 11.56
N LEU A 141 0.20 7.61 11.00
CA LEU A 141 1.27 7.50 10.00
C LEU A 141 2.58 6.96 10.59
N LYS A 142 2.89 7.27 11.86
CA LYS A 142 4.01 6.64 12.58
C LYS A 142 3.82 5.14 12.69
N THR A 143 2.61 4.70 13.02
CA THR A 143 2.29 3.27 13.16
C THR A 143 2.34 2.55 11.82
N ARG A 144 1.77 3.15 10.77
CA ARG A 144 1.67 2.54 9.43
C ARG A 144 2.98 2.59 8.65
N ASN A 145 3.64 3.75 8.62
CA ASN A 145 4.77 4.04 7.73
C ASN A 145 6.09 4.28 8.46
N GLY A 146 6.09 4.36 9.80
CA GLY A 146 7.28 4.72 10.56
C GLY A 146 7.64 6.22 10.52
N PHE A 147 6.84 7.05 9.83
CA PHE A 147 7.11 8.49 9.64
C PHE A 147 7.21 9.26 10.96
N SER A 148 8.10 10.25 11.01
CA SER A 148 8.19 11.15 12.16
C SER A 148 6.93 12.02 12.27
N VAL A 149 6.74 12.66 13.43
CA VAL A 149 5.62 13.58 13.64
C VAL A 149 5.76 14.76 12.69
N GLU A 150 6.96 15.32 12.56
CA GLU A 150 7.28 16.48 11.73
C GLU A 150 6.96 16.21 10.26
N LYS A 151 7.45 15.09 9.69
CA LYS A 151 7.12 14.69 8.32
C LYS A 151 5.61 14.54 8.15
N SER A 152 4.93 13.92 9.12
CA SER A 152 3.49 13.71 9.04
C SER A 152 2.69 15.01 9.10
N LEU A 153 3.11 15.98 9.91
CA LEU A 153 2.50 17.30 9.99
C LEU A 153 2.72 18.08 8.69
N LEU A 154 3.92 18.04 8.10
CA LEU A 154 4.19 18.66 6.80
C LEU A 154 3.31 18.06 5.70
N LEU A 155 3.21 16.72 5.63
CA LEU A 155 2.35 16.06 4.66
C LEU A 155 0.89 16.44 4.87
N TRP A 156 0.39 16.39 6.10
CA TRP A 156 -0.97 16.79 6.40
C TRP A 156 -1.25 18.24 6.01
N SER A 157 -0.35 19.16 6.36
CA SER A 157 -0.51 20.59 6.04
C SER A 157 -0.51 20.81 4.54
N LYS A 158 0.44 20.21 3.80
CA LYS A 158 0.48 20.25 2.33
C LYS A 158 -0.86 19.83 1.72
N HIS A 159 -1.38 18.66 2.09
CA HIS A 159 -2.62 18.13 1.55
C HIS A 159 -3.83 18.98 1.94
N PHE A 160 -3.90 19.44 3.20
CA PHE A 160 -4.99 20.29 3.67
C PHE A 160 -5.02 21.63 2.93
N TYR A 161 -3.89 22.32 2.83
CA TYR A 161 -3.84 23.64 2.19
C TYR A 161 -4.06 23.58 0.69
N HIS A 162 -3.58 22.54 0.00
CA HIS A 162 -3.91 22.35 -1.41
C HIS A 162 -5.39 22.04 -1.62
N ALA A 163 -5.94 21.10 -0.83
CA ALA A 163 -7.37 20.78 -0.88
C ALA A 163 -8.24 22.00 -0.63
N GLU A 164 -7.91 22.79 0.38
CA GLU A 164 -8.60 24.02 0.72
C GLU A 164 -8.49 25.03 -0.43
N TYR A 165 -7.28 25.34 -0.89
CA TYR A 165 -7.04 26.35 -1.92
C TYR A 165 -7.75 26.03 -3.24
N PHE A 166 -7.55 24.82 -3.77
CA PHE A 166 -8.11 24.42 -5.05
C PHE A 166 -9.63 24.29 -5.05
N SER A 167 -10.24 24.08 -3.88
CA SER A 167 -11.67 23.89 -3.79
C SER A 167 -12.48 25.20 -3.71
N ARG A 168 -11.86 26.36 -3.49
CA ARG A 168 -12.55 27.66 -3.23
C ARG A 168 -13.55 28.13 -4.31
N GLY A 169 -13.50 27.58 -5.52
CA GLY A 169 -14.45 27.89 -6.60
C GLY A 169 -15.72 27.01 -6.63
N TYR A 170 -15.86 26.08 -5.70
CA TYR A 170 -16.89 25.04 -5.72
C TYR A 170 -17.79 25.08 -4.49
N GLU A 171 -18.93 24.40 -4.56
CA GLU A 171 -19.74 24.10 -3.38
C GLU A 171 -18.97 23.12 -2.48
N ARG A 172 -18.83 23.42 -1.19
CA ARG A 172 -17.99 22.65 -0.27
C ARG A 172 -18.67 22.30 1.04
N LEU A 173 -18.31 21.14 1.57
CA LEU A 173 -18.66 20.71 2.92
C LEU A 173 -17.40 20.27 3.68
N PHE A 174 -17.13 20.88 4.83
CA PHE A 174 -16.13 20.37 5.76
C PHE A 174 -16.78 19.32 6.66
N VAL A 175 -16.11 18.19 6.86
CA VAL A 175 -16.59 17.08 7.70
C VAL A 175 -15.57 16.80 8.79
N ASP A 176 -15.96 17.05 10.03
CA ASP A 176 -15.15 16.67 11.18
C ASP A 176 -15.28 15.16 11.42
N PHE A 177 -14.15 14.46 11.39
CA PHE A 177 -14.09 13.04 11.70
C PHE A 177 -14.60 12.74 13.12
N ASP A 178 -14.31 13.60 14.10
CA ASP A 178 -14.73 13.36 15.47
C ASP A 178 -16.25 13.53 15.62
N THR A 179 -16.85 14.50 14.92
CA THR A 179 -18.32 14.64 14.85
C THR A 179 -18.95 13.47 14.09
N LEU A 180 -18.34 13.00 12.98
CA LEU A 180 -18.85 11.84 12.23
C LEU A 180 -18.94 10.58 13.11
N VAL A 181 -18.06 10.45 14.10
CA VAL A 181 -18.04 9.30 15.01
C VAL A 181 -18.90 9.53 16.25
N ASN A 182 -18.83 10.71 16.88
CA ASN A 182 -19.45 10.96 18.19
C ASN A 182 -20.85 11.59 18.10
N ASP A 183 -21.18 12.25 16.99
CA ASP A 183 -22.49 12.87 16.70
C ASP A 183 -22.91 12.56 15.25
N LEU A 184 -23.08 11.25 15.01
CA LEU A 184 -23.34 10.70 13.69
C LEU A 184 -24.59 11.30 13.03
N ASP A 185 -25.68 11.49 13.80
CA ASP A 185 -26.95 12.00 13.28
C ASP A 185 -26.79 13.41 12.68
N THR A 186 -26.17 14.33 13.41
CA THR A 186 -25.91 15.70 12.93
C THR A 186 -25.03 15.68 11.68
N GLN A 187 -23.93 14.90 11.71
CA GLN A 187 -22.99 14.87 10.60
C GLN A 187 -23.61 14.23 9.34
N VAL A 188 -24.34 13.12 9.48
CA VAL A 188 -24.99 12.45 8.36
C VAL A 188 -26.10 13.31 7.76
N LYS A 189 -26.89 14.03 8.57
CA LYS A 189 -27.89 14.99 8.07
C LYS A 189 -27.26 16.06 7.19
N SER A 190 -26.12 16.62 7.58
CA SER A 190 -25.43 17.63 6.76
C SER A 190 -24.89 17.04 5.45
N ILE A 191 -24.33 15.83 5.49
CA ILE A 191 -23.87 15.11 4.29
C ILE A 191 -25.05 14.81 3.36
N LYS A 192 -26.16 14.26 3.86
CA LYS A 192 -27.37 13.98 3.07
C LYS A 192 -27.90 15.24 2.39
N ALA A 193 -27.96 16.36 3.11
CA ALA A 193 -28.40 17.64 2.57
C ALA A 193 -27.47 18.16 1.45
N PHE A 194 -26.15 18.04 1.63
CA PHE A 194 -25.16 18.50 0.65
C PHE A 194 -25.17 17.66 -0.64
N VAL A 195 -25.29 16.34 -0.48
CA VAL A 195 -25.21 15.38 -1.58
C VAL A 195 -26.56 15.19 -2.29
N GLY A 196 -27.67 15.39 -1.57
CA GLY A 196 -29.02 15.20 -2.10
C GLY A 196 -29.43 13.73 -2.23
N LEU A 197 -28.85 12.84 -1.40
CA LEU A 197 -29.16 11.40 -1.37
C LEU A 197 -29.51 10.92 0.04
N ASP A 198 -30.41 9.95 0.12
CA ASP A 198 -30.89 9.36 1.37
C ASP A 198 -31.29 7.88 1.16
N LYS A 199 -30.33 7.04 0.74
CA LYS A 199 -30.60 5.60 0.49
C LYS A 199 -30.34 4.68 1.68
N ALA A 200 -29.66 5.15 2.73
CA ALA A 200 -29.31 4.36 3.90
C ALA A 200 -29.83 4.97 5.22
N SER A 201 -30.21 4.09 6.14
CA SER A 201 -30.61 4.46 7.49
C SER A 201 -29.41 4.93 8.31
N LEU A 202 -29.68 5.64 9.42
CA LEU A 202 -28.61 6.03 10.35
C LEU A 202 -27.96 4.81 11.02
N ASP A 203 -28.75 3.76 11.27
CA ASP A 203 -28.27 2.52 11.90
C ASP A 203 -27.26 1.80 10.99
N ASP A 204 -27.57 1.66 9.69
CA ASP A 204 -26.65 1.04 8.71
C ASP A 204 -25.31 1.78 8.62
N ILE A 205 -25.37 3.12 8.71
CA ILE A 205 -24.19 3.98 8.69
C ILE A 205 -23.43 3.85 10.02
N GLY A 206 -24.13 3.78 11.15
CA GLY A 206 -23.55 3.61 12.48
C GLY A 206 -22.75 2.31 12.60
N ASP A 207 -23.34 1.19 12.19
CA ASP A 207 -22.67 -0.11 12.14
C ASP A 207 -21.41 -0.07 11.26
N PHE A 208 -21.49 0.63 10.12
CA PHE A 208 -20.35 0.85 9.24
C PHE A 208 -19.27 1.76 9.86
N ILE A 209 -19.56 2.66 10.79
CA ILE A 209 -18.54 3.50 11.44
C ILE A 209 -17.90 2.75 12.62
N GLU A 210 -18.73 2.17 13.50
CA GLU A 210 -18.29 1.51 14.75
C GLU A 210 -17.31 0.37 14.53
N SER A 211 -17.54 -0.46 13.52
CA SER A 211 -16.73 -1.66 13.19
C SER A 211 -15.25 -1.40 12.83
N GLY A 212 -14.75 -0.17 12.96
CA GLY A 212 -13.43 0.26 12.48
C GLY A 212 -12.72 1.23 13.41
N LEU A 213 -13.28 1.46 14.60
CA LEU A 213 -12.75 2.41 15.56
C LEU A 213 -11.73 1.75 16.50
N LYS A 214 -10.46 2.13 16.36
CA LYS A 214 -9.46 2.02 17.44
C LYS A 214 -9.12 3.43 17.92
N HIS A 215 -9.75 3.88 19.00
CA HIS A 215 -9.55 5.21 19.54
C HIS A 215 -8.31 5.33 20.43
N LYS A 216 -7.52 6.37 20.18
CA LYS A 216 -6.76 7.09 21.20
C LYS A 216 -6.87 8.57 20.88
N ASN A 217 -7.93 9.22 21.36
CA ASN A 217 -8.15 10.65 21.13
C ASN A 217 -6.98 11.43 21.74
N ILE A 218 -6.32 12.24 20.93
CA ILE A 218 -5.30 13.18 21.40
C ILE A 218 -6.01 14.51 21.64
N SER A 219 -6.07 14.94 22.90
CA SER A 219 -6.62 16.26 23.23
C SER A 219 -5.86 17.37 22.50
N TYR A 220 -6.62 18.32 21.96
CA TYR A 220 -6.12 19.58 21.40
C TYR A 220 -5.37 20.44 22.45
N GLU A 221 -5.44 20.10 23.74
CA GLU A 221 -4.78 20.83 24.83
C GLU A 221 -3.26 20.61 24.91
N ASN A 222 -2.70 19.66 24.16
CA ASN A 222 -1.25 19.40 24.13
C ASN A 222 -0.50 20.16 23.02
N ILE A 223 -1.13 21.18 22.40
CA ILE A 223 -0.48 22.00 21.37
C ILE A 223 0.50 22.96 22.04
N LYS A 224 1.78 22.58 22.03
CA LYS A 224 2.89 23.38 22.54
C LYS A 224 3.24 24.53 21.59
N ASP A 225 3.81 25.61 22.14
CA ASP A 225 4.36 26.73 21.36
C ASP A 225 5.47 26.33 20.39
N SER A 226 6.07 25.15 20.58
CA SER A 226 7.08 24.59 19.69
C SER A 226 6.53 24.08 18.35
N ILE A 227 5.20 24.06 18.17
CA ILE A 227 4.55 23.67 16.91
C ILE A 227 4.43 24.91 16.00
N PRO A 228 4.77 24.81 14.70
CA PRO A 228 4.62 25.92 13.76
C PRO A 228 3.19 26.48 13.71
N ALA A 229 3.04 27.79 13.46
CA ALA A 229 1.72 28.43 13.51
C ALA A 229 0.80 27.90 12.41
N PHE A 230 1.34 27.56 11.23
CA PHE A 230 0.62 26.89 10.14
C PHE A 230 0.01 25.52 10.52
N VAL A 231 0.38 24.91 11.64
CA VAL A 231 -0.34 23.74 12.18
C VAL A 231 -1.24 24.17 13.34
N ARG A 232 -0.68 24.89 14.31
CA ARG A 232 -1.39 25.27 15.55
C ARG A 232 -2.68 26.04 15.27
N GLU A 233 -2.63 27.03 14.39
CA GLU A 233 -3.79 27.90 14.13
C GLU A 233 -4.91 27.18 13.39
N ILE A 234 -4.60 26.29 12.44
CA ILE A 234 -5.63 25.46 11.80
C ILE A 234 -6.28 24.52 12.80
N VAL A 235 -5.51 23.96 13.72
CA VAL A 235 -6.06 23.09 14.76
C VAL A 235 -7.03 23.85 15.66
N LEU A 236 -6.77 25.13 15.95
CA LEU A 236 -7.71 25.98 16.68
C LEU A 236 -8.98 26.24 15.87
N LEU A 237 -8.87 26.55 14.57
CA LEU A 237 -10.04 26.70 13.70
C LEU A 237 -10.88 25.41 13.58
N MET A 238 -10.22 24.24 13.57
CA MET A 238 -10.88 22.93 13.62
C MET A 238 -11.66 22.77 14.92
N LYS A 239 -11.03 23.06 16.06
CA LYS A 239 -11.64 22.96 17.39
C LYS A 239 -12.84 23.91 17.55
N GLU A 240 -12.77 25.09 16.96
CA GLU A 240 -13.85 26.09 17.01
C GLU A 240 -14.95 25.84 15.98
N HIS A 241 -14.80 24.83 15.11
CA HIS A 241 -15.70 24.55 14.00
C HIS A 241 -15.89 25.76 13.06
N THR A 242 -14.82 26.52 12.84
CA THR A 242 -14.81 27.77 12.04
C THR A 242 -14.11 27.60 10.68
N LEU A 243 -13.93 26.36 10.22
CA LEU A 243 -13.46 26.08 8.86
C LEU A 243 -14.55 26.41 7.83
N ASN A 244 -14.55 27.64 7.35
CA ASN A 244 -15.49 28.15 6.37
C ASN A 244 -14.90 29.35 5.61
N GLU A 245 -15.73 30.02 4.81
CA GLU A 245 -15.30 31.12 3.94
C GLU A 245 -14.69 32.32 4.65
N THR A 246 -15.11 32.57 5.90
CA THR A 246 -14.58 33.68 6.70
C THR A 246 -13.10 33.49 7.06
N SER A 247 -12.59 32.27 6.97
CA SER A 247 -11.22 31.89 7.32
C SER A 247 -10.24 31.93 6.15
N TYR A 248 -10.64 32.30 4.92
CA TYR A 248 -9.74 32.27 3.74
C TYR A 248 -8.45 33.08 3.91
N LYS A 249 -8.56 34.30 4.47
CA LYS A 249 -7.37 35.13 4.72
C LYS A 249 -6.41 34.47 5.71
N VAL A 250 -6.95 33.72 6.68
CA VAL A 250 -6.15 32.95 7.62
C VAL A 250 -5.48 31.78 6.91
N PHE A 251 -6.22 31.04 6.08
CA PHE A 251 -5.67 29.95 5.27
C PHE A 251 -4.55 30.41 4.33
N ASP A 252 -4.73 31.53 3.64
CA ASP A 252 -3.70 32.08 2.74
C ASP A 252 -2.43 32.44 3.49
N ARG A 253 -2.54 33.18 4.60
CA ARG A 253 -1.38 33.52 5.43
C ARG A 253 -0.65 32.27 5.94
N LEU A 254 -1.39 31.27 6.44
CA LEU A 254 -0.78 30.07 6.99
C LEU A 254 -0.16 29.17 5.90
N ARG A 255 -0.75 29.17 4.70
CA ARG A 255 -0.19 28.53 3.51
C ARG A 255 1.12 29.20 3.06
N GLU A 256 1.15 30.54 3.04
CA GLU A 256 2.37 31.32 2.76
C GLU A 256 3.44 31.08 3.83
N GLU A 257 3.06 30.95 5.10
CA GLU A 257 3.99 30.62 6.19
C GLU A 257 4.58 29.21 6.04
N LEU A 258 3.76 28.22 5.66
CA LEU A 258 4.24 26.87 5.35
C LEU A 258 5.23 26.88 4.18
N LEU A 259 4.89 27.59 3.09
CA LEU A 259 5.75 27.76 1.92
C LEU A 259 7.10 28.38 2.31
N ALA A 260 7.06 29.49 3.04
CA ALA A 260 8.27 30.16 3.55
C ALA A 260 9.10 29.22 4.43
N SER A 261 8.44 28.45 5.31
CA SER A 261 9.10 27.48 6.18
C SER A 261 9.79 26.37 5.39
N ILE A 262 9.13 25.80 4.39
CA ILE A 262 9.71 24.73 3.54
C ILE A 262 10.89 25.28 2.74
N ASN A 263 10.76 26.46 2.14
CA ASN A 263 11.81 27.06 1.32
C ASN A 263 13.11 27.35 2.09
N ILE A 264 13.03 27.61 3.40
CA ILE A 264 14.22 27.77 4.25
C ILE A 264 15.03 26.46 4.34
N PHE A 265 14.36 25.31 4.43
CA PHE A 265 15.02 24.00 4.62
C PHE A 265 15.26 23.26 3.30
N HIS A 266 14.59 23.65 2.22
CA HIS A 266 14.69 23.02 0.90
C HIS A 266 15.61 23.77 -0.07
N SER A 267 16.46 24.68 0.41
CA SER A 267 17.44 25.32 -0.47
C SER A 267 18.37 24.26 -1.08
N GLN A 268 18.73 24.43 -2.35
CA GLN A 268 19.61 23.49 -3.05
C GLN A 268 20.94 23.31 -2.31
N ASP A 269 21.47 24.36 -1.69
CA ASP A 269 22.68 24.29 -0.88
C ASP A 269 22.51 23.37 0.34
N VAL A 270 21.35 23.42 1.02
CA VAL A 270 21.05 22.58 2.19
C VAL A 270 20.72 21.14 1.80
N LEU A 271 20.08 20.95 0.64
CA LEU A 271 19.66 19.63 0.16
C LEU A 271 20.72 18.91 -0.68
N SER A 272 21.75 19.60 -1.17
CA SER A 272 22.78 19.03 -2.05
C SER A 272 23.44 17.77 -1.48
N ASP A 273 23.56 17.67 -0.16
CA ASP A 273 24.10 16.50 0.56
C ASP A 273 23.05 15.39 0.86
N VAL A 274 21.77 15.62 0.57
CA VAL A 274 20.62 14.78 1.01
C VAL A 274 19.76 14.23 -0.17
N VAL A 275 20.01 14.66 -1.41
CA VAL A 275 19.23 14.30 -2.62
C VAL A 275 19.10 12.79 -2.84
N LEU A 276 20.10 12.00 -2.42
CA LEU A 276 20.15 10.56 -2.62
C LEU A 276 18.92 9.81 -2.06
N TYR A 277 18.33 10.26 -0.96
CA TYR A 277 17.18 9.57 -0.36
C TYR A 277 15.91 9.71 -1.22
N LYS A 278 15.71 10.89 -1.84
CA LYS A 278 14.55 11.13 -2.71
C LYS A 278 14.66 10.28 -3.98
N GLU A 279 15.84 10.26 -4.60
CA GLU A 279 16.11 9.42 -5.77
C GLU A 279 15.91 7.93 -5.47
N LEU A 280 16.45 7.44 -4.34
CA LEU A 280 16.24 6.05 -3.90
C LEU A 280 14.76 5.73 -3.63
N SER A 281 14.00 6.66 -3.05
CA SER A 281 12.58 6.45 -2.79
C SER A 281 11.74 6.40 -4.07
N LEU A 282 12.08 7.25 -5.05
CA LEU A 282 11.46 7.23 -6.38
C LEU A 282 11.78 5.93 -7.11
N GLU A 283 13.06 5.54 -7.12
CA GLU A 283 13.50 4.31 -7.78
C GLU A 283 12.89 3.07 -7.15
N LYS A 284 12.84 3.02 -5.81
CA LYS A 284 12.13 1.95 -5.08
C LYS A 284 10.66 1.85 -5.52
N THR A 285 9.97 2.99 -5.64
CA THR A 285 8.55 3.01 -6.05
C THR A 285 8.39 2.51 -7.48
N ARG A 286 9.28 2.92 -8.41
CA ARG A 286 9.29 2.42 -9.80
C ARG A 286 9.50 0.91 -9.85
N LEU A 287 10.49 0.41 -9.11
CA LEU A 287 10.77 -1.03 -9.02
C LEU A 287 9.61 -1.81 -8.39
N GLU A 288 8.90 -1.25 -7.41
CA GLU A 288 7.71 -1.86 -6.82
C GLU A 288 6.56 -1.98 -7.83
N GLN A 289 6.32 -0.93 -8.62
CA GLN A 289 5.33 -0.93 -9.70
C GLN A 289 5.70 -1.92 -10.82
N GLU A 290 6.97 -1.94 -11.24
CA GLU A 290 7.46 -2.92 -12.21
C GLU A 290 7.29 -4.35 -11.70
N ASN A 291 7.63 -4.61 -10.43
CA ASN A 291 7.39 -5.92 -9.81
C ASN A 291 5.90 -6.29 -9.74
N GLN A 292 5.00 -5.34 -9.46
CA GLN A 292 3.56 -5.60 -9.48
C GLN A 292 3.05 -5.92 -10.89
N LEU A 293 3.52 -5.20 -11.90
CA LEU A 293 3.18 -5.48 -13.30
C LEU A 293 3.70 -6.86 -13.71
N LEU A 294 4.95 -7.20 -13.36
CA LEU A 294 5.53 -8.52 -13.58
C LEU A 294 4.72 -9.63 -12.89
N LYS A 295 4.20 -9.40 -11.67
CA LYS A 295 3.30 -10.34 -10.99
C LYS A 295 1.98 -10.52 -11.73
N LYS A 296 1.33 -9.44 -12.18
CA LYS A 296 0.08 -9.54 -12.96
C LYS A 296 0.31 -10.30 -14.27
N ILE A 297 1.41 -10.02 -14.97
CA ILE A 297 1.79 -10.72 -16.20
C ILE A 297 2.12 -12.20 -15.92
N SER A 298 2.79 -12.48 -14.80
CA SER A 298 3.06 -13.85 -14.30
C SER A 298 1.78 -14.64 -14.04
N ASP A 299 0.75 -14.00 -13.46
CA ASP A 299 -0.55 -14.62 -13.19
C ASP A 299 -1.31 -14.95 -14.49
N VAL A 300 -1.21 -14.09 -15.51
CA VAL A 300 -1.79 -14.35 -16.84
C VAL A 300 -1.07 -15.50 -17.56
N ALA A 301 0.23 -15.68 -17.31
CA ALA A 301 1.06 -16.71 -17.93
C ALA A 301 1.04 -18.07 -17.18
N LEU A 302 0.04 -18.31 -16.33
CA LEU A 302 -0.11 -19.58 -15.61
C LEU A 302 -0.37 -20.75 -16.57
N LEU A 303 0.26 -21.88 -16.31
CA LEU A 303 0.01 -23.10 -17.08
C LEU A 303 -1.35 -23.70 -16.73
N ASP A 304 -2.19 -23.85 -17.75
CA ASP A 304 -3.37 -24.72 -17.73
C ASP A 304 -2.99 -26.08 -18.33
N ALA A 305 -2.86 -27.09 -17.49
CA ALA A 305 -2.42 -28.42 -17.90
C ALA A 305 -3.40 -29.11 -18.86
N GLU A 306 -4.71 -28.87 -18.72
CA GLU A 306 -5.73 -29.48 -19.57
C GLU A 306 -5.64 -28.90 -20.98
N TYR A 307 -5.69 -27.56 -21.08
CA TYR A 307 -5.49 -26.86 -22.34
C TYR A 307 -4.16 -27.24 -23.00
N TYR A 308 -3.07 -27.28 -22.23
CA TYR A 308 -1.73 -27.54 -22.77
C TYR A 308 -1.63 -28.94 -23.40
N LEU A 309 -2.22 -29.96 -22.76
CA LEU A 309 -2.24 -31.33 -23.28
C LEU A 309 -3.21 -31.50 -24.46
N GLU A 310 -4.31 -30.76 -24.48
CA GLU A 310 -5.23 -30.75 -25.62
C GLU A 310 -4.61 -30.09 -26.84
N LYS A 311 -3.90 -28.96 -26.64
CA LYS A 311 -3.25 -28.21 -27.70
C LYS A 311 -2.02 -28.92 -28.26
N TYR A 312 -1.15 -29.42 -27.37
CA TYR A 312 0.14 -30.02 -27.73
C TYR A 312 0.10 -31.54 -27.63
N VAL A 313 -0.50 -32.14 -28.66
CA VAL A 313 -0.75 -33.58 -28.75
C VAL A 313 0.54 -34.41 -28.71
N ASP A 314 1.67 -33.86 -29.15
CA ASP A 314 3.00 -34.46 -29.04
C ASP A 314 3.39 -34.70 -27.58
N ILE A 315 3.10 -33.75 -26.69
CA ILE A 315 3.38 -33.85 -25.25
C ILE A 315 2.45 -34.86 -24.59
N LYS A 316 1.17 -34.85 -24.97
CA LYS A 316 0.17 -35.82 -24.51
C LYS A 316 0.55 -37.25 -24.89
N ASN A 317 0.93 -37.49 -26.15
CA ASN A 317 1.31 -38.82 -26.62
C ASN A 317 2.62 -39.31 -26.00
N ALA A 318 3.56 -38.39 -25.71
CA ALA A 318 4.80 -38.72 -25.01
C ALA A 318 4.60 -38.98 -23.50
N GLY A 319 3.42 -38.68 -22.94
CA GLY A 319 3.12 -38.84 -21.52
C GLY A 319 3.98 -37.94 -20.63
N LEU A 320 4.43 -36.79 -21.15
CA LEU A 320 5.27 -35.85 -20.40
C LEU A 320 4.43 -35.01 -19.45
N ASP A 321 5.01 -34.67 -18.29
CA ASP A 321 4.41 -33.72 -17.35
C ASP A 321 4.31 -32.33 -18.02
N PRO A 322 3.11 -31.74 -18.14
CA PRO A 322 2.91 -30.47 -18.84
C PRO A 322 3.72 -29.33 -18.23
N LEU A 323 3.78 -29.27 -16.90
CA LEU A 323 4.49 -28.23 -16.17
C LEU A 323 5.98 -28.30 -16.45
N LYS A 324 6.57 -29.46 -16.24
CA LYS A 324 7.97 -29.71 -16.56
C LYS A 324 8.29 -29.39 -18.02
N HIS A 325 7.48 -29.87 -18.95
CA HIS A 325 7.74 -29.64 -20.37
C HIS A 325 7.66 -28.16 -20.72
N PHE A 326 6.62 -27.45 -20.26
CA PHE A 326 6.44 -26.03 -20.51
C PHE A 326 7.62 -25.21 -19.96
N VAL A 327 8.02 -25.43 -18.70
CA VAL A 327 9.10 -24.68 -18.05
C VAL A 327 10.46 -24.95 -18.68
N GLU A 328 10.77 -26.21 -19.03
CA GLU A 328 12.10 -26.60 -19.52
C GLU A 328 12.29 -26.40 -21.03
N ASN A 329 11.21 -26.50 -21.83
CA ASN A 329 11.30 -26.48 -23.30
C ASN A 329 10.21 -25.61 -23.94
N GLY A 330 8.95 -25.90 -23.61
CA GLY A 330 7.78 -25.36 -24.33
C GLY A 330 7.70 -23.84 -24.35
N LYS A 331 8.07 -23.18 -23.25
CA LYS A 331 8.15 -21.72 -23.17
C LYS A 331 9.17 -21.16 -24.17
N GLY A 332 10.38 -21.73 -24.23
CA GLY A 332 11.42 -21.33 -25.19
C GLY A 332 11.02 -21.58 -26.66
N GLU A 333 10.19 -22.59 -26.88
CA GLU A 333 9.57 -22.92 -28.17
C GLU A 333 8.43 -21.97 -28.57
N GLY A 334 7.99 -21.07 -27.67
CA GLY A 334 6.86 -20.16 -27.90
C GLY A 334 5.49 -20.82 -27.76
N ARG A 335 5.38 -21.93 -27.02
CA ARG A 335 4.10 -22.58 -26.73
C ARG A 335 3.30 -21.78 -25.70
N ASN A 336 2.03 -21.53 -25.99
CA ASN A 336 1.10 -20.86 -25.07
C ASN A 336 0.74 -21.77 -23.88
N PRO A 337 0.79 -21.27 -22.63
CA PRO A 337 0.48 -22.05 -21.43
C PRO A 337 -1.01 -22.24 -21.17
N ASN A 338 -1.86 -21.36 -21.70
CA ASN A 338 -3.32 -21.38 -21.52
C ASN A 338 -4.02 -20.77 -22.75
N ALA A 339 -5.35 -20.89 -22.78
CA ALA A 339 -6.18 -20.38 -23.87
C ALA A 339 -6.18 -18.84 -23.97
N ASP A 340 -6.09 -18.13 -22.84
CA ASP A 340 -6.09 -16.67 -22.81
C ASP A 340 -4.83 -16.10 -23.46
N CYS A 341 -3.65 -16.67 -23.18
CA CYS A 341 -2.40 -16.31 -23.84
C CYS A 341 -2.48 -16.56 -25.35
N GLU A 342 -3.12 -17.65 -25.79
CA GLU A 342 -3.34 -17.90 -27.23
C GLU A 342 -4.29 -16.85 -27.83
N TYR A 343 -5.45 -16.65 -27.22
CA TYR A 343 -6.48 -15.74 -27.71
C TYR A 343 -5.96 -14.30 -27.83
N HIS A 344 -5.18 -13.85 -26.84
CA HIS A 344 -4.59 -12.51 -26.81
C HIS A 344 -3.22 -12.41 -27.47
N SER A 345 -2.70 -13.50 -28.06
CA SER A 345 -1.37 -13.55 -28.69
C SER A 345 -0.24 -13.05 -27.77
N ILE A 346 -0.27 -13.44 -26.50
CA ILE A 346 0.70 -13.02 -25.47
C ILE A 346 1.99 -13.81 -25.64
N ASP A 347 3.12 -13.12 -25.85
CA ASP A 347 4.44 -13.75 -25.89
C ASP A 347 4.96 -14.03 -24.46
N VAL A 348 4.93 -15.29 -24.06
CA VAL A 348 5.34 -15.72 -22.72
C VAL A 348 6.85 -15.95 -22.59
N ARG A 349 7.66 -15.87 -23.65
CA ARG A 349 9.10 -16.23 -23.61
C ARG A 349 9.90 -15.42 -22.60
N GLY A 350 9.57 -14.14 -22.43
CA GLY A 350 10.22 -13.25 -21.46
C GLY A 350 9.57 -13.22 -20.08
N VAL A 351 8.45 -13.92 -19.88
CA VAL A 351 7.63 -13.82 -18.66
C VAL A 351 7.88 -15.01 -17.74
N VAL A 352 8.40 -14.80 -16.54
CA VAL A 352 8.48 -15.87 -15.52
C VAL A 352 7.12 -16.02 -14.86
N SER A 353 6.42 -17.13 -15.09
CA SER A 353 5.12 -17.38 -14.47
C SER A 353 5.23 -17.95 -13.04
N ASN A 354 4.16 -17.85 -12.25
CA ASN A 354 4.15 -18.47 -10.91
C ASN A 354 4.31 -19.99 -10.99
N SER A 355 3.83 -20.62 -12.06
CA SER A 355 4.03 -22.03 -12.34
C SER A 355 5.54 -22.37 -12.44
N GLU A 356 6.33 -21.51 -13.08
CA GLU A 356 7.80 -21.65 -13.15
C GLU A 356 8.47 -21.46 -11.78
N MET A 357 8.03 -20.48 -11.00
CA MET A 357 8.58 -20.25 -9.66
C MET A 357 8.33 -21.43 -8.72
N ILE A 358 7.11 -21.97 -8.73
CA ILE A 358 6.74 -23.17 -7.94
C ILE A 358 7.59 -24.36 -8.39
N TYR A 359 7.76 -24.56 -9.70
CA TYR A 359 8.62 -25.63 -10.22
C TYR A 359 10.07 -25.49 -9.75
N ALA A 360 10.64 -24.28 -9.80
CA ALA A 360 12.01 -24.01 -9.33
C ALA A 360 12.18 -24.27 -7.83
N GLN A 361 11.22 -23.83 -7.00
CA GLN A 361 11.22 -24.06 -5.55
C GLN A 361 11.13 -25.56 -5.22
N ASN A 362 10.25 -26.30 -5.89
CA ASN A 362 10.12 -27.74 -5.69
C ASN A 362 11.39 -28.49 -6.08
N LYS A 363 12.06 -28.07 -7.17
CA LYS A 363 13.33 -28.66 -7.59
C LYS A 363 14.45 -28.41 -6.57
N GLU A 364 14.51 -27.22 -5.99
CA GLU A 364 15.47 -26.90 -4.92
C GLU A 364 15.17 -27.66 -3.62
N LEU A 365 13.89 -27.83 -3.27
CA LEU A 365 13.47 -28.65 -2.12
C LEU A 365 13.88 -30.12 -2.29
N GLN A 366 13.67 -30.69 -3.48
CA GLN A 366 14.11 -32.06 -3.79
C GLN A 366 15.62 -32.21 -3.66
N LYS A 367 16.40 -31.22 -4.11
CA LYS A 367 17.86 -31.23 -3.95
C LYS A 367 18.27 -31.19 -2.48
N ARG A 368 17.64 -30.33 -1.67
CA ARG A 368 17.90 -30.26 -0.22
C ARG A 368 17.51 -31.53 0.51
N GLU A 369 16.41 -32.17 0.11
CA GLU A 369 15.98 -33.45 0.67
C GLU A 369 17.01 -34.55 0.37
N GLN A 370 17.55 -34.58 -0.86
CA GLN A 370 18.64 -35.52 -1.22
C GLN A 370 19.92 -35.26 -0.40
N GLU A 371 20.32 -34.00 -0.24
CA GLU A 371 21.46 -33.62 0.60
C GLU A 371 21.25 -34.00 2.07
N LEU A 372 20.02 -33.82 2.58
CA LEU A 372 19.67 -34.18 3.95
C LEU A 372 19.71 -35.69 4.15
N ASN A 373 19.17 -36.47 3.21
CA ASN A 373 19.23 -37.92 3.23
C ASN A 373 20.68 -38.44 3.23
N GLN A 374 21.58 -37.80 2.47
CA GLN A 374 23.01 -38.13 2.52
C GLN A 374 23.63 -37.83 3.89
N LYS A 375 23.29 -36.69 4.50
CA LYS A 375 23.79 -36.35 5.85
C LYS A 375 23.27 -37.31 6.92
N VAL A 376 22.03 -37.78 6.82
CA VAL A 376 21.46 -38.78 7.74
C VAL A 376 22.26 -40.08 7.69
N ILE A 377 22.65 -40.55 6.50
CA ILE A 377 23.50 -41.75 6.34
C ILE A 377 24.85 -41.54 7.06
N VAL A 378 25.50 -40.39 6.87
CA VAL A 378 26.78 -40.09 7.54
C VAL A 378 26.64 -40.05 9.07
N ILE A 379 25.54 -39.51 9.59
CA ILE A 379 25.28 -39.50 11.03
C ILE A 379 25.13 -40.91 11.57
N GLN A 380 24.38 -41.78 10.88
CA GLN A 380 24.23 -43.19 11.27
C GLN A 380 25.58 -43.92 11.32
N ASP A 381 26.46 -43.68 10.34
CA ASP A 381 27.81 -44.26 10.33
C ASP A 381 28.67 -43.78 11.52
N LEU A 382 28.58 -42.48 11.86
CA LEU A 382 29.29 -41.90 13.01
C LEU A 382 28.75 -42.43 14.34
N GLU A 383 27.46 -42.68 14.46
CA GLU A 383 26.85 -43.30 15.64
C GLU A 383 27.36 -44.73 15.85
N ILE A 384 27.45 -45.52 14.78
CA ILE A 384 28.04 -46.87 14.82
C ILE A 384 29.51 -46.80 15.28
N GLN A 385 30.31 -45.87 14.75
CA GLN A 385 31.71 -45.70 15.15
C GLN A 385 31.85 -45.28 16.63
N LYS A 386 30.98 -44.37 17.09
CA LYS A 386 30.97 -43.94 18.50
C LYS A 386 30.63 -45.10 19.43
N GLU A 387 29.69 -45.96 19.06
CA GLU A 387 29.34 -47.14 19.86
C GLU A 387 30.52 -48.11 19.96
N GLN A 388 31.18 -48.40 18.82
CA GLN A 388 32.40 -49.22 18.80
C GLN A 388 33.53 -48.65 19.67
N GLN A 389 33.77 -47.34 19.60
CA GLN A 389 34.79 -46.68 20.41
C GLN A 389 34.42 -46.70 21.90
N THR A 390 33.14 -46.55 22.22
CA THR A 390 32.63 -46.64 23.60
C THR A 390 32.87 -48.02 24.18
N THR A 391 32.55 -49.09 23.43
CA THR A 391 32.84 -50.48 23.82
C THR A 391 34.35 -50.69 24.01
N GLN A 392 35.19 -50.14 23.13
CA GLN A 392 36.64 -50.25 23.26
C GLN A 392 37.18 -49.57 24.52
N LEU A 393 36.64 -48.39 24.88
CA LEU A 393 37.02 -47.67 26.09
C LEU A 393 36.56 -48.39 27.35
N GLN A 394 35.35 -48.98 27.36
CA GLN A 394 34.86 -49.81 28.45
C GLN A 394 35.80 -51.00 28.69
N ASN A 395 36.18 -51.72 27.64
CA ASN A 395 37.13 -52.84 27.73
C ASN A 395 38.50 -52.40 28.31
N LYS A 396 39.01 -51.22 27.91
CA LYS A 396 40.27 -50.69 28.47
C LYS A 396 40.12 -50.29 29.94
N ALA A 397 38.99 -49.72 30.33
CA ALA A 397 38.73 -49.35 31.72
C ALA A 397 38.71 -50.60 32.62
N GLU A 398 38.05 -51.68 32.19
CA GLU A 398 38.09 -52.97 32.89
C GLU A 398 39.51 -53.52 33.04
N GLN A 399 40.35 -53.42 31.99
CA GLN A 399 41.75 -53.82 32.08
C GLN A 399 42.55 -53.00 33.10
N ILE A 400 42.32 -51.69 33.16
CA ILE A 400 43.00 -50.82 34.13
C ILE A 400 42.59 -51.17 35.56
N VAL A 401 41.30 -51.39 35.80
CA VAL A 401 40.79 -51.80 37.12
C VAL A 401 41.46 -53.12 37.54
N ASN A 402 41.52 -54.11 36.65
CA ASN A 402 42.19 -55.39 36.93
C ASN A 402 43.67 -55.19 37.28
N LEU A 403 44.41 -54.37 36.52
CA LEU A 403 45.82 -54.06 36.78
C LEU A 403 46.03 -53.30 38.10
N GLN A 404 45.11 -52.41 38.48
CA GLN A 404 45.16 -51.70 39.75
C GLN A 404 44.95 -52.66 40.92
N THR A 405 43.98 -53.57 40.83
CA THR A 405 43.76 -54.61 41.83
C THR A 405 44.98 -55.53 41.98
N GLU A 406 45.62 -55.93 40.88
CA GLU A 406 46.88 -56.69 40.92
C GLU A 406 48.02 -55.91 41.57
N HIS A 407 48.14 -54.60 41.28
CA HIS A 407 49.17 -53.74 41.88
C HIS A 407 48.94 -53.54 43.38
N GLU A 408 47.70 -53.28 43.82
CA GLU A 408 47.34 -53.16 45.24
C GLU A 408 47.67 -54.45 46.00
N THR A 409 47.34 -55.61 45.42
CA THR A 409 47.69 -56.92 45.98
C THR A 409 49.20 -57.05 46.17
N ARG A 410 50.00 -56.70 45.16
CA ARG A 410 51.47 -56.72 45.22
C ARG A 410 52.08 -55.73 46.22
N VAL A 411 51.50 -54.55 46.37
CA VAL A 411 51.98 -53.56 47.37
C VAL A 411 51.74 -54.08 48.79
N GLN A 412 50.60 -54.74 49.01
CA GLN A 412 50.27 -55.37 50.28
C GLN A 412 51.27 -56.48 50.63
N GLU A 413 51.63 -57.32 49.66
CA GLU A 413 52.64 -58.37 49.81
C GLU A 413 54.06 -57.85 50.13
N ILE A 414 54.39 -56.61 49.76
CA ILE A 414 55.72 -55.99 50.03
C ILE A 414 55.76 -55.29 51.41
N GLN A 415 54.61 -54.91 51.96
CA GLN A 415 54.52 -54.23 53.27
C GLN A 415 54.46 -55.20 54.46
N GLU A 416 54.16 -56.47 54.22
CA GLU A 416 54.28 -57.60 55.16
C GLU A 416 55.69 -58.18 55.17
#